data_AF-A0A075G456-F1
#
_entry.id   AF-A0A075G456-F1
#
_cell.length_a   1.000
_cell.length_b   1.000
_cell.length_c   1.000
_cell.angle_alpha   90.00
_cell.angle_beta   90.00
_cell.angle_gamma   90.00
#
_symmetry.space_group_name_H-M   'P 1'
#
loop_
_entity.id
_entity.type
_entity.pdbx_description
1 polymer ?
#
loop_
_entity_poly.entity_id
_entity_poly.type
_entity_poly.pdbx_seq_one_letter_code
_entity_poly.pdbx_strand_id
1 'polypeptide(L)'
;MSEPDKSNFNMIIQKIIKKSLFTERQIEIILKKKRMLGDDFSLDITKGAYYRQVVQSRKKIEGLYYSIILLQGLDVISLDESDVIFRLAEQVSRMYENSDFMPENQAQITSVIDDAVKQIVSL
;
A
#
# COMPACT_ATOMS: atom_id res chain seq x y z
N MET A 1 25.07 -7.66 13.93
CA MET A 1 24.51 -7.67 12.57
C MET A 1 23.09 -8.16 12.73
N SER A 2 22.10 -7.27 12.73
CA SER A 2 20.70 -7.66 12.79
C SER A 2 20.38 -8.47 11.53
N GLU A 3 19.74 -9.63 11.69
CA GLU A 3 19.20 -10.37 10.54
C GLU A 3 18.34 -9.42 9.69
N PRO A 4 18.35 -9.54 8.35
CA PRO A 4 17.49 -8.71 7.52
C PRO A 4 16.04 -8.94 7.97
N ASP A 5 15.38 -7.87 8.42
CA ASP A 5 13.99 -7.89 8.86
C ASP A 5 13.15 -8.71 7.86
N LYS A 6 12.64 -9.83 8.32
CA LYS A 6 11.76 -10.68 7.53
C LYS A 6 10.45 -9.91 7.35
N SER A 7 10.31 -9.22 6.21
CA SER A 7 9.10 -8.48 5.85
C SER A 7 7.86 -9.37 5.99
N ASN A 8 6.80 -8.82 6.58
CA ASN A 8 5.50 -9.48 6.71
C ASN A 8 4.71 -9.53 5.39
N PHE A 9 5.21 -8.84 4.36
CA PHE A 9 4.60 -8.76 3.04
C PHE A 9 5.36 -9.59 2.02
N ASN A 10 4.65 -10.14 1.03
CA ASN A 10 5.29 -10.73 -0.14
C ASN A 10 5.99 -9.65 -0.99
N MET A 11 6.87 -10.07 -1.89
CA MET A 11 7.73 -9.16 -2.68
C MET A 11 6.95 -8.17 -3.56
N ILE A 12 5.76 -8.57 -4.06
CA ILE A 12 4.93 -7.68 -4.89
C ILE A 12 4.36 -6.55 -4.03
N ILE A 13 3.78 -6.91 -2.88
CA ILE A 13 3.25 -5.93 -1.93
C ILE A 13 4.36 -5.00 -1.43
N GLN A 14 5.56 -5.52 -1.12
CA GLN A 14 6.72 -4.68 -0.76
C GLN A 14 7.07 -3.66 -1.86
N LYS A 15 7.06 -4.06 -3.13
CA LYS A 15 7.32 -3.15 -4.25
C LYS A 15 6.25 -2.05 -4.35
N ILE A 16 4.99 -2.41 -4.18
CA ILE A 16 3.87 -1.44 -4.17
C ILE A 16 4.04 -0.46 -3.01
N ILE A 17 4.32 -0.95 -1.80
CA ILE A 17 4.58 -0.12 -0.61
C ILE A 17 5.71 0.87 -0.90
N LYS A 18 6.83 0.41 -1.46
CA LYS A 18 7.99 1.27 -1.80
C LYS A 18 7.66 2.41 -2.78
N LYS A 19 6.66 2.23 -3.65
CA LYS A 19 6.20 3.26 -4.60
C LYS A 19 5.05 4.11 -4.05
N SER A 20 4.45 3.68 -2.94
CA SER A 20 3.35 4.39 -2.28
C SER A 20 3.84 5.52 -1.37
N LEU A 21 2.91 6.33 -0.87
CA LEU A 21 3.21 7.36 0.13
C LEU A 21 3.54 6.80 1.53
N PHE A 22 3.35 5.49 1.77
CA PHE A 22 3.46 4.87 3.09
C PHE A 22 4.72 4.02 3.22
N THR A 23 5.31 4.01 4.41
CA THR A 23 6.37 3.04 4.72
C THR A 23 5.77 1.69 5.07
N GLU A 24 6.56 0.62 4.95
CA GLU A 24 6.14 -0.73 5.35
C GLU A 24 5.61 -0.74 6.79
N ARG A 25 6.34 -0.13 7.71
CA ARG A 25 5.92 0.02 9.11
C ARG A 25 4.58 0.74 9.26
N GLN A 26 4.31 1.77 8.45
CA GLN A 26 3.03 2.47 8.49
C GLN A 26 1.89 1.57 8.03
N ILE A 27 2.11 0.74 7.00
CA ILE A 27 1.12 -0.23 6.51
C ILE A 27 0.85 -1.31 7.57
N GLU A 28 1.88 -1.88 8.19
CA GLU A 28 1.70 -2.84 9.31
C GLU A 28 0.82 -2.25 10.43
N ILE A 29 1.09 -0.99 10.80
CA ILE A 29 0.35 -0.30 11.86
C ILE A 29 -1.10 -0.04 11.46
N ILE A 30 -1.34 0.34 10.20
CA ILE A 30 -2.69 0.53 9.65
C ILE A 30 -3.47 -0.79 9.70
N LEU A 31 -2.88 -1.88 9.18
CA LEU A 31 -3.51 -3.19 9.13
C LEU A 31 -3.78 -3.75 10.53
N LYS A 32 -2.82 -3.62 11.46
CA LYS A 32 -3.01 -3.98 12.87
C LYS A 32 -4.13 -3.17 13.51
N LYS A 33 -4.19 -1.85 13.28
CA LYS A 33 -5.26 -0.99 13.83
C LYS A 33 -6.63 -1.35 13.27
N LYS A 34 -6.70 -1.80 12.01
CA LYS A 34 -7.92 -2.27 11.34
C LYS A 34 -8.29 -3.72 11.67
N ARG A 35 -7.52 -4.41 12.52
CA ARG A 35 -7.69 -5.84 12.86
C ARG A 35 -7.62 -6.76 11.64
N MET A 36 -6.84 -6.36 10.63
CA MET A 36 -6.59 -7.13 9.40
C MET A 36 -5.36 -8.04 9.53
N LEU A 37 -4.64 -7.94 10.64
CA LEU A 37 -3.59 -8.85 11.04
C LEU A 37 -4.09 -9.61 12.27
N GLY A 38 -3.80 -10.90 12.34
CA GLY A 38 -4.20 -11.76 13.46
C GLY A 38 -3.65 -11.25 14.80
N ASP A 39 -4.25 -11.68 15.91
CA ASP A 39 -3.83 -11.28 17.26
C ASP A 39 -2.36 -11.64 17.56
N ASP A 40 -1.82 -12.65 16.87
CA ASP A 40 -0.42 -13.08 16.92
C ASP A 40 0.55 -12.11 16.23
N PHE A 41 0.05 -11.11 15.50
CA PHE A 41 0.89 -10.10 14.84
C PHE A 41 1.47 -9.13 15.86
N SER A 42 2.59 -9.54 16.45
CA SER A 42 3.37 -8.71 17.37
C SER A 42 4.21 -7.72 16.58
N LEU A 43 4.20 -6.46 17.04
CA LEU A 43 5.11 -5.44 16.53
C LEU A 43 6.07 -5.14 17.66
N ASP A 44 7.38 -5.19 17.39
CA ASP A 44 8.37 -4.71 18.35
C ASP A 44 8.31 -3.18 18.42
N ILE A 45 7.41 -2.67 19.27
CA ILE A 45 7.16 -1.25 19.48
C ILE A 45 6.51 -1.00 20.82
N THR A 46 6.93 0.08 21.49
CA THR A 46 6.27 0.52 22.71
C THR A 46 4.86 1.01 22.43
N LYS A 47 3.94 0.87 23.40
CA LYS A 47 2.55 1.35 23.28
C LYS A 47 2.49 2.83 22.85
N GLY A 48 3.32 3.68 23.45
CA GLY A 48 3.38 5.11 23.12
C GLY A 48 3.85 5.38 21.69
N ALA A 49 4.88 4.67 21.22
CA ALA A 49 5.35 4.80 19.85
C ALA A 49 4.32 4.29 18.84
N TYR A 50 3.61 3.19 19.16
CA TYR A 50 2.51 2.68 18.35
C TYR A 50 1.41 3.72 18.17
N TYR A 51 0.90 4.32 19.24
CA TYR A 51 -0.16 5.34 19.12
C TYR A 51 0.29 6.59 18.34
N ARG A 52 1.54 7.02 18.49
CA ARG A 52 2.09 8.11 17.66
C ARG A 52 2.08 7.76 16.17
N GLN A 53 2.54 6.56 15.83
CA GLN A 53 2.54 6.08 14.45
C GLN A 53 1.11 5.92 13.90
N VAL A 54 0.14 5.46 14.70
CA VAL A 54 -1.29 5.43 14.30
C VAL A 54 -1.78 6.83 13.93
N VAL A 55 -1.49 7.84 14.75
CA VAL A 55 -1.88 9.23 14.45
C VAL A 55 -1.18 9.76 13.21
N GLN A 56 0.10 9.46 13.01
CA GLN A 56 0.85 9.84 11.81
C GLN A 56 0.27 9.19 10.55
N SER A 57 0.00 7.88 10.58
CA SER A 57 -0.63 7.16 9.48
C SER A 57 -2.01 7.72 9.16
N ARG A 58 -2.83 8.03 10.18
CA ARG A 58 -4.14 8.67 10.00
C ARG A 58 -4.01 10.02 9.27
N LYS A 59 -3.14 10.91 9.73
CA LYS A 59 -2.92 12.23 9.10
C LYS A 59 -2.47 12.09 7.65
N LYS A 60 -1.64 11.09 7.34
CA LYS A 60 -1.19 10.80 5.97
C LYS A 60 -2.34 10.32 5.08
N ILE A 61 -3.23 9.46 5.59
CA ILE A 61 -4.45 9.04 4.87
C ILE A 61 -5.37 10.24 4.62
N GLU A 62 -5.59 11.09 5.62
CA GLU A 62 -6.38 12.32 5.46
C GLU A 62 -5.79 13.23 4.37
N GLY A 63 -4.46 13.44 4.41
CA GLY A 63 -3.74 14.19 3.39
C GLY A 63 -3.90 13.60 1.98
N LEU A 64 -3.83 12.26 1.85
CA LEU A 64 -4.07 11.58 0.56
C LEU A 64 -5.48 11.88 0.03
N TYR A 65 -6.52 11.80 0.86
CA TYR A 65 -7.89 12.13 0.42
C TYR A 65 -8.04 13.59 0.03
N TYR A 66 -7.47 14.53 0.78
CA TYR A 66 -7.45 15.94 0.38
C TYR A 66 -6.73 16.15 -0.95
N SER A 67 -5.61 15.46 -1.19
CA SER A 67 -4.90 15.52 -2.47
C SER A 67 -5.73 14.98 -3.63
N ILE A 68 -6.42 13.84 -3.45
CA ILE A 68 -7.31 13.29 -4.48
C ILE A 68 -8.43 14.29 -4.81
N ILE A 69 -9.10 14.84 -3.79
CA ILE A 69 -10.17 15.84 -3.96
C ILE A 69 -9.65 17.07 -4.72
N LEU A 70 -8.47 17.57 -4.35
CA LEU A 70 -7.87 18.73 -5.00
C LEU A 70 -7.55 18.46 -6.48
N LEU A 71 -6.89 17.33 -6.77
CA LEU A 71 -6.50 16.98 -8.13
C LEU A 71 -7.72 16.70 -9.02
N GLN A 72 -8.76 16.05 -8.49
CA GLN A 72 -10.04 15.88 -9.20
C GLN A 72 -10.72 17.21 -9.46
N GLY A 73 -10.79 18.09 -8.46
CA GLY A 73 -11.42 19.42 -8.61
C GLY A 73 -10.69 20.33 -9.61
N LEU A 74 -9.42 20.04 -9.90
CA LEU A 74 -8.60 20.74 -10.89
C LEU A 74 -8.55 20.03 -12.25
N ASP A 75 -9.32 18.95 -12.44
CA ASP A 75 -9.35 18.14 -13.67
C ASP A 75 -7.97 17.54 -14.03
N VAL A 76 -7.14 17.29 -13.01
CA VAL A 76 -5.80 16.67 -13.17
C VAL A 76 -5.87 15.15 -13.16
N ILE A 77 -6.85 14.56 -12.45
CA ILE A 77 -7.13 13.12 -12.43
C ILE A 77 -8.61 12.88 -12.73
N SER A 78 -8.91 11.89 -13.56
CA SER A 78 -10.29 11.63 -14.02
C SER A 78 -10.99 10.58 -13.15
N LEU A 79 -12.32 10.69 -13.05
CA LEU A 79 -13.18 9.65 -12.47
C LEU A 79 -13.29 8.42 -13.38
N ASP A 80 -13.02 8.56 -14.68
CA ASP A 80 -13.14 7.47 -15.66
C ASP A 80 -12.03 6.42 -15.48
N GLU A 81 -10.90 6.82 -14.89
CA GLU A 81 -9.78 5.97 -14.50
C GLU A 81 -10.11 5.07 -13.30
N SER A 82 -11.27 5.27 -12.67
CA SER A 82 -11.71 4.52 -11.50
C SER A 82 -11.86 3.01 -11.77
N ASP A 83 -12.26 2.58 -12.97
CA ASP A 83 -12.38 1.15 -13.30
C ASP A 83 -11.01 0.47 -13.34
N VAL A 84 -10.00 1.13 -13.92
CA VAL A 84 -8.62 0.61 -13.99
C VAL A 84 -8.03 0.53 -12.58
N ILE A 85 -8.15 1.62 -11.80
CA ILE A 85 -7.65 1.66 -10.42
C ILE A 85 -8.36 0.61 -9.55
N PHE A 86 -9.67 0.44 -9.70
CA PHE A 86 -10.44 -0.54 -8.95
C PHE A 86 -10.01 -1.98 -9.25
N ARG A 87 -9.85 -2.33 -10.53
CA ARG A 87 -9.34 -3.64 -10.94
C ARG A 87 -7.93 -3.91 -10.41
N LEU A 88 -7.04 -2.91 -10.47
CA LEU A 88 -5.68 -3.05 -9.90
C LEU A 88 -5.74 -3.26 -8.39
N ALA A 89 -6.57 -2.50 -7.67
CA ALA A 89 -6.73 -2.65 -6.23
C ALA A 89 -7.26 -4.03 -5.85
N GLU A 90 -8.21 -4.57 -6.62
CA GLU A 90 -8.71 -5.94 -6.44
C GLU A 90 -7.59 -6.97 -6.61
N GLN A 91 -6.76 -6.84 -7.64
CA GLN A 91 -5.62 -7.73 -7.86
C GLN A 91 -4.60 -7.65 -6.72
N VAL A 92 -4.29 -6.45 -6.23
CA VAL A 92 -3.41 -6.25 -5.07
C VAL A 92 -3.99 -6.91 -3.82
N SER A 93 -5.30 -6.81 -3.58
CA SER A 93 -5.96 -7.49 -2.45
C SER A 93 -5.81 -9.01 -2.54
N ARG A 94 -6.04 -9.60 -3.72
CA ARG A 94 -5.86 -11.03 -3.95
C ARG A 94 -4.41 -11.47 -3.76
N MET A 95 -3.45 -10.64 -4.15
CA MET A 95 -2.02 -10.89 -3.92
C MET A 95 -1.63 -10.76 -2.44
N TYR A 96 -2.28 -9.89 -1.68
CA TYR A 96 -2.07 -9.81 -0.24
C TYR A 96 -2.60 -11.05 0.48
N GLU A 97 -3.76 -11.57 0.06
CA GLU A 97 -4.39 -12.76 0.64
C GLU A 97 -3.68 -14.06 0.28
N ASN A 98 -3.10 -14.16 -0.93
CA ASN A 98 -2.41 -15.36 -1.40
C ASN A 98 -0.89 -15.16 -1.34
N SER A 99 -0.22 -15.81 -0.39
CA SER A 99 1.26 -15.77 -0.28
C SER A 99 1.98 -16.59 -1.35
N ASP A 100 1.26 -17.40 -2.14
CA ASP A 100 1.81 -18.41 -3.05
C ASP A 100 2.09 -17.87 -4.47
N PHE A 101 2.57 -16.62 -4.57
CA PHE A 101 2.97 -16.04 -5.86
C PHE A 101 4.40 -16.45 -6.21
N MET A 102 4.50 -17.30 -7.24
CA MET A 102 5.78 -17.74 -7.77
C MET A 102 6.67 -16.56 -8.22
N PRO A 103 7.99 -16.59 -7.95
CA PRO A 103 8.92 -15.51 -8.27
C PRO A 103 8.92 -15.11 -9.76
N GLU A 104 8.75 -16.06 -10.68
CA GLU A 104 8.85 -15.82 -12.13
C GLU A 104 7.86 -14.76 -12.65
N ASN A 105 6.65 -14.66 -12.10
CA ASN A 105 5.62 -13.75 -12.59
C ASN A 105 5.67 -12.37 -11.91
N GLN A 106 6.50 -12.20 -10.88
CA GLN A 106 6.53 -10.95 -10.09
C GLN A 106 6.97 -9.74 -10.92
N ALA A 107 7.94 -9.92 -11.82
CA ALA A 107 8.43 -8.84 -12.67
C ALA A 107 7.34 -8.34 -13.61
N GLN A 108 6.62 -9.27 -14.26
CA GLN A 108 5.53 -8.97 -15.17
C GLN A 108 4.34 -8.33 -14.44
N ILE A 109 3.96 -8.83 -13.27
CA ILE A 109 2.88 -8.22 -12.48
C ILE A 109 3.25 -6.79 -12.07
N THR A 110 4.48 -6.57 -11.61
CA THR A 110 4.94 -5.23 -11.23
C THR A 110 4.93 -4.29 -12.44
N SER A 111 5.38 -4.74 -13.61
CA SER A 111 5.42 -3.90 -14.81
C SER A 111 4.01 -3.52 -15.28
N VAL A 112 3.03 -4.43 -15.22
CA VAL A 112 1.63 -4.13 -15.56
C VAL A 112 1.06 -3.05 -14.65
N ILE A 113 1.32 -3.13 -13.34
CA ILE A 113 0.89 -2.09 -12.38
C ILE A 113 1.58 -0.75 -12.71
N ASP A 114 2.88 -0.77 -12.99
CA ASP A 114 3.65 0.43 -13.30
C ASP A 114 3.17 1.11 -14.58
N ASP A 115 2.92 0.34 -15.63
CA ASP A 115 2.46 0.87 -16.91
C ASP A 115 1.05 1.43 -16.80
N ALA A 116 0.17 0.77 -16.05
CA ALA A 116 -1.17 1.29 -15.79
C ALA A 116 -1.14 2.61 -14.99
N VAL A 117 -0.30 2.71 -13.94
CA VAL A 117 -0.13 3.96 -13.19
C VAL A 117 0.42 5.09 -14.08
N LYS A 118 1.37 4.79 -14.97
CA LYS A 118 1.90 5.79 -15.90
C LYS A 118 0.87 6.24 -16.94
N GLN A 119 0.03 5.33 -17.42
CA GLN A 119 -1.05 5.67 -18.35
C GLN A 119 -2.08 6.61 -17.72
N ILE A 120 -2.43 6.37 -16.44
CA ILE A 120 -3.34 7.22 -15.66
C ILE A 120 -2.72 8.61 -15.42
N VAL A 121 -1.43 8.67 -15.09
CA VAL A 121 -0.75 9.93 -14.74
C VAL A 121 -0.24 10.68 -15.99
N SER A 122 -0.85 10.52 -17.16
CA SER A 122 -0.33 11.12 -18.41
C SER A 122 -0.43 12.66 -18.42
N LEU A 123 0.55 13.30 -17.79
CA LEU A 123 0.87 14.73 -17.81
C LEU A 123 2.00 15.01 -18.82
#